data_AF-A0A8B9GYP8-F1
#
_entry.id   AF-A0A8B9GYP8-F1
#
_cell.length_a   1.000
_cell.length_b   1.000
_cell.length_c   1.000
_cell.angle_alpha   90.00
_cell.angle_beta   90.00
_cell.angle_gamma   90.00
#
_symmetry.space_group_name_H-M   'P 1'
#
loop_
_entity.id
_entity.type
_entity.pdbx_description
1 polymer ?
#
loop_
_entity_poly.entity_id
_entity_poly.type
_entity_poly.pdbx_seq_one_letter_code
_entity_poly.pdbx_strand_id
1 'polypeptide(L)' 'MKKQFNRMKQLANQTVGRAEKTEVLSDDLLQIERRLETVRLISHNVHKKMISCLQGHVSTANSSFKLLD' A
#
# COMPACT_ATOMS: atom_id res chain seq x y z
N MET A 1 -34.18 -25.36 -19.05
CA MET A 1 -33.66 -24.83 -17.76
C MET A 1 -32.19 -24.39 -17.82
N LYS A 2 -31.24 -25.25 -18.28
CA LYS A 2 -29.80 -24.89 -18.32
C LYS A 2 -29.47 -23.60 -19.09
N LYS A 3 -30.14 -23.32 -20.21
CA LYS A 3 -29.94 -22.07 -20.98
C LYS A 3 -30.28 -20.80 -20.19
N GLN A 4 -31.38 -20.81 -19.43
CA GLN A 4 -31.78 -19.65 -18.61
C GLN A 4 -30.84 -19.45 -17.42
N PHE A 5 -30.39 -20.55 -16.81
CA PHE A 5 -29.39 -20.49 -15.73
C PHE A 5 -28.04 -19.93 -16.20
N ASN A 6 -27.57 -20.36 -17.37
CA ASN A 6 -26.32 -19.86 -17.96
C ASN A 6 -26.44 -18.37 -18.35
N ARG A 7 -27.63 -17.94 -18.80
CA ARG A 7 -27.92 -16.53 -19.09
C ARG A 7 -27.90 -15.67 -17.82
N MET A 8 -28.48 -16.17 -16.72
CA MET A 8 -28.43 -15.50 -15.41
C MET A 8 -26.98 -15.38 -14.90
N LYS A 9 -26.17 -16.45 -15.03
CA LYS A 9 -24.74 -16.41 -14.71
C LYS A 9 -23.96 -15.39 -15.55
N GLN A 10 -24.22 -15.30 -16.86
CA GLN A 10 -23.57 -14.32 -17.72
C GLN A 10 -23.91 -12.87 -17.31
N LEU A 11 -25.18 -12.59 -17.04
CA LEU A 11 -25.62 -11.26 -16.59
C LEU A 11 -24.99 -10.88 -15.25
N ALA A 12 -24.94 -11.81 -14.29
CA ALA A 12 -24.26 -11.59 -13.01
C ALA A 12 -22.75 -11.37 -13.18
N ASN A 13 -22.08 -12.15 -14.03
CA ASN A 13 -20.65 -11.97 -14.29
C ASN A 13 -20.35 -10.67 -15.04
N GLN A 14 -21.29 -10.16 -15.83
CA GLN A 14 -21.15 -8.90 -16.58
C GLN A 14 -21.37 -7.67 -15.68
N THR A 15 -22.25 -7.76 -14.68
CA THR A 15 -22.54 -6.68 -13.74
C THR A 15 -21.63 -6.69 -12.51
N VAL A 16 -21.30 -7.87 -11.97
CA VAL A 16 -20.62 -8.02 -10.67
C VAL A 16 -19.13 -8.33 -10.81
N GLY A 17 -18.74 -9.13 -11.82
CA GLY A 17 -17.33 -9.45 -12.12
C GLY A 17 -16.54 -8.31 -12.78
N ARG A 18 -17.24 -7.23 -13.15
CA ARG A 18 -16.63 -5.99 -13.62
C ARG A 18 -16.25 -5.06 -12.46
N ALA A 19 -16.91 -5.17 -11.31
CA ALA A 19 -16.65 -4.31 -10.15
C ALA A 19 -15.28 -4.57 -9.50
N GLU A 20 -14.75 -5.79 -9.59
CA GLU A 20 -13.40 -6.08 -9.09
C GLU A 20 -12.28 -5.56 -10.02
N LYS A 21 -12.60 -5.16 -11.26
CA LYS A 21 -11.58 -4.81 -12.27
C LYS A 21 -11.88 -3.61 -13.16
N THR A 22 -12.86 -2.77 -12.83
CA THR A 22 -13.06 -1.47 -13.49
C THR A 22 -13.34 -0.37 -12.51
N GLU A 23 -12.37 -0.05 -11.68
CA GLU A 23 -12.18 1.34 -11.32
C GLU A 23 -10.74 1.66 -11.68
N VAL A 24 -10.54 2.14 -12.90
CA VAL A 24 -9.43 3.07 -13.12
C VAL A 24 -9.64 4.10 -12.03
N LEU A 25 -8.80 4.08 -10.98
CA LEU A 25 -8.85 5.08 -9.93
C LEU A 25 -8.97 6.43 -10.65
N SER A 26 -9.93 7.26 -10.25
CA SER A 26 -9.99 8.62 -10.75
C SER A 26 -8.61 9.26 -10.58
N ASP A 27 -8.18 10.11 -11.50
CA ASP A 27 -6.84 10.71 -11.46
C ASP A 27 -6.53 11.35 -10.10
N ASP A 28 -7.56 11.89 -9.43
CA ASP A 28 -7.52 12.41 -8.07
C ASP A 28 -7.16 11.36 -7.01
N LEU A 29 -7.77 10.16 -7.06
CA LEU A 29 -7.46 9.07 -6.12
C LEU A 29 -6.04 8.57 -6.34
N LEU A 30 -5.62 8.41 -7.60
CA LEU A 30 -4.24 8.06 -7.97
C LEU A 30 -3.24 9.11 -7.49
N GLN A 31 -3.60 10.39 -7.55
CA GLN A 31 -2.79 11.48 -7.02
C GLN A 31 -2.72 11.45 -5.50
N ILE A 32 -3.84 11.16 -4.82
CA ILE A 32 -3.89 11.01 -3.37
C ILE A 32 -2.99 9.85 -2.93
N GLU A 33 -3.05 8.69 -3.57
CA GLU A 33 -2.18 7.55 -3.26
C GLU A 33 -0.69 7.91 -3.37
N ARG A 34 -0.28 8.59 -4.46
CA ARG A 34 1.10 9.07 -4.63
C ARG A 34 1.52 10.05 -3.52
N ARG A 35 0.61 10.95 -3.12
CA ARG A 35 0.86 11.89 -2.02
C ARG A 35 1.00 11.17 -0.68
N LEU A 36 0.17 10.15 -0.43
CA LEU A 36 0.24 9.34 0.79
C LEU A 36 1.56 8.58 0.89
N GLU A 37 2.06 8.01 -0.22
CA GLU A 37 3.37 7.36 -0.22
C GLU A 37 4.50 8.35 0.09
N THR A 38 4.42 9.57 -0.46
CA THR A 38 5.38 10.64 -0.15
C THR A 38 5.34 11.03 1.32
N VAL A 39 4.13 11.17 1.90
CA VAL A 39 3.95 11.48 3.32
C VAL A 39 4.51 10.36 4.20
N ARG A 40 4.31 9.09 3.83
CA ARG A 40 4.87 7.93 4.53
C ARG A 40 6.40 8.00 4.57
N LEU A 41 7.03 8.25 3.43
CA LEU A 41 8.48 8.37 3.31
C LEU A 41 9.03 9.55 4.14
N ILE A 42 8.40 10.72 4.05
CA ILE A 42 8.80 11.90 4.83
C ILE A 42 8.67 11.63 6.32
N SER A 43 7.55 11.05 6.76
CA SER A 43 7.30 10.70 8.17
C SER A 43 8.37 9.76 8.69
N HIS A 44 8.73 8.74 7.91
CA HIS A 44 9.80 7.81 8.27
C HIS A 44 11.17 8.51 8.37
N ASN A 45 11.51 9.36 7.39
CA ASN A 45 12.77 10.09 7.39
C ASN A 45 12.88 11.10 8.54
N VAL A 46 11.81 11.84 8.81
CA VAL A 46 11.72 12.78 9.93
C VAL A 46 11.84 12.03 11.24
N HIS A 47 11.13 10.92 11.40
CA HIS A 47 11.24 10.08 12.59
C HIS A 47 12.68 9.59 12.80
N LYS A 48 13.31 9.03 11.77
CA LYS A 48 14.71 8.57 11.85
C LYS A 48 15.68 9.69 12.24
N LYS A 49 15.53 10.88 11.64
CA LYS A 49 16.35 12.06 11.97
C LYS A 49 16.10 12.53 13.40
N MET A 50 14.84 12.62 13.81
CA MET A 50 14.45 13.04 15.16
C MET A 50 15.01 12.09 16.22
N ILE A 51 14.89 10.77 16.01
CA ILE A 51 15.49 9.75 16.88
C ILE A 51 17.01 9.90 16.90
N SER A 52 17.66 10.10 15.75
CA SER A 52 19.11 10.31 15.66
C SER A 52 19.59 11.57 16.40
N CYS A 53 18.81 12.65 16.42
CA CYS A 53 19.13 13.87 17.15
C CYS A 53 18.95 13.68 18.66
N LEU A 54 17.89 12.99 19.08
CA LEU A 54 17.61 12.72 20.50
C LEU A 54 18.57 11.69 21.09
N GLN A 55 19.02 10.72 20.30
CA GLN A 55 19.93 9.65 20.74
C GLN A 55 21.41 10.01 20.60
N GLY A 56 21.76 11.19 20.06
CA GLY A 56 23.15 11.65 19.95
C GLY A 56 24.10 10.62 19.32
N HIS A 57 24.10 10.48 17.99
CA HIS A 57 25.07 9.65 17.26
C HIS A 57 25.19 8.18 17.75
N VAL A 58 24.08 7.50 18.05
CA VAL A 58 24.05 6.03 18.23
C VAL A 58 23.50 5.37 16.98
N SER A 59 24.23 5.47 15.87
CA SER A 59 23.95 4.68 14.65
C SER A 59 25.26 4.18 14.06
N THR A 60 26.05 3.54 14.91
CA THR A 60 27.01 2.49 14.51
C THR A 60 26.90 1.26 15.44
N ALA A 61 26.14 1.33 16.54
CA ALA A 61 26.08 0.27 17.55
C ALA A 61 25.06 -0.86 17.26
N ASN A 62 24.26 -0.81 16.18
CA ASN A 62 23.28 -1.87 15.89
C ASN A 62 23.79 -2.95 14.92
N SER A 63 25.03 -2.83 14.43
CA SER A 63 25.71 -3.88 13.66
C SER A 63 26.73 -4.68 14.49
N SER A 64 27.04 -4.26 15.72
CA SER A 64 27.97 -4.97 16.61
C SER A 64 27.31 -6.03 17.50
N PHE A 65 25.97 -6.10 17.54
CA PHE A 65 25.24 -7.08 18.35
C PHE A 65 24.97 -8.41 17.63
N LYS A 66 25.48 -8.59 16.40
CA LYS A 66 25.39 -9.86 15.63
C LYS A 66 26.62 -10.77 15.78
N LEU A 67 27.50 -10.50 16.74
CA LEU A 67 28.70 -11.32 16.99
C LEU A 67 28.69 -11.98 18.37
N LEU A 68 27.50 -12.28 18.89
CA LEU A 68 27.30 -12.95 20.18
C LEU A 68 26.08 -13.91 20.20
N ASP A 69 25.65 -14.38 19.03
CA ASP A 69 24.84 -15.59 18.82
C ASP A 69 25.49 -16.35 17.64
#